data_AF-A0A5B2VQD0-F1
#
_entry.id   AF-A0A5B2VQD0-F1
#
_cell.length_a   1.000
_cell.length_b   1.000
_cell.length_c   1.000
_cell.angle_alpha   90.00
_cell.angle_beta   90.00
_cell.angle_gamma   90.00
#
_symmetry.space_group_name_H-M   'P 1'
#
loop_
_entity.id
_entity.type
_entity.pdbx_description
1 polymer ?
#
loop_
_entity_poly.entity_id
_entity_poly.type
_entity_poly.pdbx_seq_one_letter_code
_entity_poly.pdbx_strand_id
1 'polypeptide(L)'
;MKGEYNGEWFLLGGSKHDGQLTIDDEAKDIKLEIIGAEFIEGGKVDSGKFHPKHLHQIILGSSSNKITLYNCQLAGYSKLGRSLYLITYQVEYVFLGVHFKEDSIPVRSGTFIFPHLSAWYDGENSLNKLEGKQGLFINGNHIIQDALTNDEIKVNEELTLILWDKVMKHIEQMNVSYKVTYEKYARFQYDRNVGFERLLRDGITFLKLLSFLSRKASQLYNHLR
;
A
#
# COMPACT_ATOMS: atom_id res chain seq x y z
N MET A 1 -6.10 -3.93 -7.20
CA MET A 1 -5.61 -3.60 -8.54
C MET A 1 -5.17 -4.85 -9.32
N LYS A 2 -5.96 -5.32 -10.30
CA LYS A 2 -5.52 -6.34 -11.25
C LYS A 2 -4.75 -5.69 -12.40
N GLY A 3 -3.61 -6.24 -12.80
CA GLY A 3 -2.83 -5.69 -13.90
C GLY A 3 -1.68 -6.57 -14.36
N GLU A 4 -1.34 -6.43 -15.65
CA GLU A 4 -0.17 -7.05 -16.26
C GLU A 4 0.71 -5.96 -16.88
N TYR A 5 2.01 -5.99 -16.59
CA TYR A 5 2.97 -5.00 -17.06
C TYR A 5 4.16 -5.68 -17.70
N ASN A 6 4.24 -5.60 -19.03
CA ASN A 6 5.38 -6.08 -19.80
C ASN A 6 6.40 -4.96 -19.96
N GLY A 7 7.68 -5.27 -19.78
CA GLY A 7 8.75 -4.28 -19.94
C GLY A 7 10.11 -4.79 -19.50
N GLU A 8 11.03 -3.85 -19.36
CA GLU A 8 12.38 -4.10 -18.90
C GLU A 8 12.46 -3.97 -17.37
N TRP A 9 13.10 -4.93 -16.70
CA TRP A 9 13.26 -4.98 -15.25
C TRP A 9 14.74 -5.03 -14.89
N PHE A 10 15.14 -4.27 -13.86
CA PHE A 10 16.55 -4.09 -13.52
C PHE A 10 16.73 -3.66 -12.05
N LEU A 11 17.92 -3.92 -11.51
CA LEU A 11 18.39 -3.31 -10.28
C LEU A 11 18.99 -1.93 -10.56
N LEU A 12 19.14 -1.10 -9.53
CA LEU A 12 19.77 0.21 -9.68
C LEU A 12 21.20 0.07 -10.22
N GLY A 13 21.45 0.59 -11.43
CA GLY A 13 22.76 0.45 -12.11
C GLY A 13 23.03 -0.95 -12.68
N GLY A 14 22.06 -1.87 -12.62
CA GLY A 14 22.15 -3.23 -13.15
C GLY A 14 21.75 -3.36 -14.62
N SER A 15 21.93 -4.58 -15.14
CA SER A 15 21.46 -4.96 -16.48
C SER A 15 19.94 -5.00 -16.55
N LYS A 16 19.42 -4.80 -17.76
CA LYS A 16 17.98 -4.86 -18.03
C LYS A 16 17.58 -6.25 -18.53
N HIS A 17 16.42 -6.71 -18.07
CA HIS A 17 15.87 -8.01 -18.39
C HIS A 17 14.42 -7.88 -18.82
N ASP A 18 14.04 -8.54 -19.90
CA ASP A 18 12.65 -8.60 -20.32
C ASP A 18 11.83 -9.46 -19.35
N GLY A 19 10.66 -8.95 -18.96
CA GLY A 19 9.78 -9.65 -18.05
C GLY A 19 8.37 -9.09 -17.96
N GLN A 20 7.55 -9.80 -17.20
CA GLN A 20 6.15 -9.50 -16.97
C GLN A 20 5.87 -9.44 -15.46
N LEU A 21 5.34 -8.31 -15.00
CA LEU A 21 4.74 -8.21 -13.67
C LEU A 21 3.25 -8.56 -13.78
N THR A 22 2.78 -9.45 -12.91
CA THR A 22 1.36 -9.79 -12.74
C THR A 22 0.92 -9.42 -11.33
N ILE A 23 -0.20 -8.70 -11.23
CA ILE A 23 -0.86 -8.36 -9.96
C ILE A 23 -2.24 -9.04 -9.97
N ASP A 24 -2.44 -10.02 -9.07
CA ASP A 24 -3.68 -10.74 -8.87
C ASP A 24 -4.24 -10.45 -7.47
N ASP A 25 -5.25 -9.58 -7.40
CA ASP A 25 -5.89 -9.22 -6.13
C ASP A 25 -6.66 -10.37 -5.48
N GLU A 26 -7.27 -11.24 -6.30
CA GLU A 26 -8.12 -12.32 -5.81
C GLU A 26 -7.27 -13.38 -5.12
N ALA A 27 -6.16 -13.74 -5.76
CA ALA A 27 -5.15 -14.62 -5.19
C ALA A 27 -4.27 -13.94 -4.12
N LYS A 28 -4.33 -12.60 -4.01
CA LYS A 28 -3.40 -11.77 -3.22
C LYS A 28 -1.94 -12.05 -3.58
N ASP A 29 -1.68 -12.18 -4.87
CA ASP A 29 -0.39 -12.56 -5.42
C ASP A 29 0.16 -11.46 -6.31
N ILE A 30 1.46 -11.19 -6.17
CA ILE A 30 2.19 -10.25 -7.03
C ILE A 30 3.50 -10.92 -7.40
N LYS A 31 3.67 -11.14 -8.70
CA LYS A 31 4.84 -11.85 -9.22
C LYS A 31 5.47 -11.10 -10.38
N LEU A 32 6.80 -11.11 -10.41
CA LEU A 32 7.58 -10.70 -11.57
C LEU A 32 8.23 -11.94 -12.19
N GLU A 33 7.96 -12.15 -13.47
CA GLU A 33 8.54 -13.24 -14.26
C GLU A 33 9.54 -12.67 -15.27
N ILE A 34 10.78 -13.14 -15.22
CA ILE A 34 11.86 -12.75 -16.12
C ILE A 34 12.25 -13.97 -16.96
N ILE A 35 12.38 -13.78 -18.27
CA ILE A 35 12.83 -14.83 -19.18
C ILE A 35 14.30 -14.58 -19.52
N GLY A 36 15.20 -15.47 -19.09
CA GLY A 36 16.63 -15.26 -19.29
C GLY A 36 17.53 -16.42 -18.85
N ALA A 37 18.83 -16.25 -19.03
CA ALA A 37 19.86 -17.19 -18.60
C ALA A 37 20.52 -16.79 -17.26
N GLU A 38 20.23 -15.58 -16.78
CA GLU A 38 20.86 -14.96 -15.62
C GLU A 38 19.78 -14.37 -14.70
N PHE A 39 20.03 -14.40 -13.39
CA PHE A 39 19.19 -13.72 -12.41
C PHE A 39 19.30 -12.19 -12.57
N ILE A 40 18.36 -11.43 -11.98
CA ILE A 40 18.35 -9.96 -12.11
C ILE A 40 19.56 -9.32 -11.40
N GLU A 41 20.11 -10.05 -10.43
CA GLU A 41 21.36 -9.80 -9.72
C GLU A 41 22.62 -10.00 -10.56
N GLY A 42 22.46 -10.60 -11.74
CA GLY A 42 23.54 -11.26 -12.44
C GLY A 42 23.80 -12.67 -11.92
N GLY A 43 24.68 -13.39 -12.61
CA GLY A 43 24.99 -14.79 -12.32
C GLY A 43 24.07 -15.77 -13.07
N LYS A 44 24.66 -16.83 -13.60
CA LYS A 44 23.95 -17.83 -14.41
C LYS A 44 23.15 -18.79 -13.55
N VAL A 45 21.91 -19.06 -13.99
CA VAL A 45 20.94 -19.93 -13.30
C VAL A 45 21.44 -21.37 -13.13
N ASP A 46 22.28 -21.87 -14.04
CA ASP A 46 22.77 -23.25 -14.04
C ASP A 46 24.10 -23.47 -13.30
N SER A 47 24.65 -22.44 -12.67
CA SER A 47 26.03 -22.49 -12.17
C SER A 47 26.22 -23.36 -10.92
N GLY A 48 25.15 -23.88 -10.30
CA GLY A 48 25.16 -24.74 -9.10
C GLY A 48 25.76 -24.11 -7.82
N LYS A 49 26.49 -23.01 -7.97
CA LYS A 49 27.24 -22.28 -6.95
C LYS A 49 26.66 -20.90 -6.67
N PHE A 50 25.92 -20.33 -7.63
CA PHE A 50 25.23 -19.07 -7.43
C PHE A 50 23.83 -19.35 -6.91
N HIS A 51 23.60 -19.04 -5.65
CA HIS A 51 22.27 -18.92 -5.08
C HIS A 51 22.15 -17.47 -4.64
N PRO A 52 21.19 -16.70 -5.16
CA PRO A 52 20.96 -15.36 -4.70
C PRO A 52 20.77 -15.40 -3.19
N LYS A 53 21.68 -14.77 -2.44
CA LYS A 53 21.42 -14.49 -1.03
C LYS A 53 20.27 -13.47 -1.03
N HIS A 54 19.12 -13.80 -0.45
CA HIS A 54 18.03 -12.84 -0.22
C HIS A 54 18.63 -11.50 0.32
N LEU A 55 18.18 -10.29 -0.02
CA LEU A 55 16.88 -9.79 -0.45
C LEU A 55 17.08 -8.68 -1.51
N HIS A 56 16.26 -8.61 -2.57
CA HIS A 56 16.11 -7.32 -3.27
C HIS A 56 15.01 -6.54 -2.60
N GLN A 57 15.38 -5.47 -1.92
CA GLN A 57 14.38 -4.54 -1.43
C GLN A 57 13.71 -3.81 -2.57
N ILE A 58 14.38 -3.61 -3.72
CA ILE A 58 13.85 -2.81 -4.83
C ILE A 58 14.23 -3.40 -6.20
N ILE A 59 13.24 -3.64 -7.06
CA ILE A 59 13.42 -3.89 -8.51
C ILE A 59 12.73 -2.77 -9.28
N LEU A 60 13.42 -2.20 -10.28
CA LEU A 60 12.90 -1.14 -11.12
C LEU A 60 12.35 -1.73 -12.42
N GLY A 61 11.21 -1.21 -12.87
CA GLY A 61 10.54 -1.60 -14.10
C GLY A 61 10.32 -0.42 -15.04
N SER A 62 10.68 -0.58 -16.31
CA SER A 62 10.35 0.34 -17.39
C SER A 62 9.37 -0.35 -18.33
N SER A 63 8.07 -0.08 -18.12
CA SER A 63 6.97 -0.50 -19.00
C SER A 63 6.40 0.75 -19.68
N SER A 64 5.08 0.81 -19.92
CA SER A 64 4.37 2.04 -20.29
C SER A 64 4.49 3.14 -19.23
N ASN A 65 4.74 2.75 -17.98
CA ASN A 65 5.02 3.63 -16.85
C ASN A 65 6.30 3.18 -16.14
N LYS A 66 6.90 4.10 -15.37
CA LYS A 66 7.93 3.75 -14.38
C LYS A 66 7.28 2.96 -13.25
N ILE A 67 7.87 1.84 -12.87
CA ILE A 67 7.38 0.99 -11.79
C ILE A 67 8.55 0.71 -10.83
N THR A 68 8.29 0.75 -9.54
CA THR A 68 9.21 0.23 -8.52
C THR A 68 8.52 -0.88 -7.76
N LEU A 69 9.14 -2.06 -7.72
CA LEU A 69 8.74 -3.18 -6.91
C LEU A 69 9.53 -3.12 -5.61
N TYR A 70 8.87 -3.35 -4.47
CA TYR A 70 9.52 -3.34 -3.16
C TYR A 70 9.32 -4.64 -2.39
N ASN A 71 10.35 -5.03 -1.64
CA ASN A 71 10.50 -6.31 -0.95
C ASN A 71 10.30 -7.50 -1.89
N CYS A 72 11.18 -7.60 -2.88
CA CYS A 72 11.20 -8.66 -3.89
C CYS A 72 12.05 -9.85 -3.42
N GLN A 73 11.53 -11.04 -3.59
CA GLN A 73 12.19 -12.28 -3.20
C GLN A 73 12.18 -13.27 -4.36
N LEU A 74 13.32 -13.91 -4.62
CA LEU A 74 13.34 -15.00 -5.60
C LEU A 74 12.43 -16.12 -5.10
N ALA A 75 11.38 -16.43 -5.87
CA ALA A 75 10.46 -17.53 -5.61
C ALA A 75 10.98 -18.84 -6.21
N GLY A 76 11.65 -18.77 -7.36
CA GLY A 76 12.24 -19.93 -8.00
C GLY A 76 12.54 -19.70 -9.48
N TYR A 77 12.90 -20.79 -10.17
CA TYR A 77 13.08 -20.77 -11.61
C TYR A 77 12.72 -22.12 -12.23
N SER A 78 12.33 -22.10 -13.50
CA SER A 78 12.04 -23.30 -14.28
C SER A 78 12.72 -23.24 -15.65
N LYS A 79 13.11 -24.40 -16.18
CA LYS A 79 13.84 -24.49 -17.44
C LYS A 79 12.85 -24.50 -18.61
N LEU A 80 12.97 -23.55 -19.53
CA LEU A 80 12.14 -23.46 -20.74
C LEU A 80 12.84 -24.10 -21.97
N GLY A 81 14.17 -24.11 -21.99
CA GLY A 81 14.97 -24.62 -23.10
C GLY A 81 16.39 -24.97 -22.68
N ARG A 82 17.32 -25.13 -23.62
CA ARG A 82 18.70 -25.53 -23.29
C ARG A 82 19.40 -24.56 -22.32
N SER A 83 19.26 -23.26 -22.55
CA SER A 83 19.90 -22.19 -21.78
C SER A 83 18.94 -21.05 -21.40
N LEU A 84 17.63 -21.31 -21.46
CA LEU A 84 16.59 -20.32 -21.18
C LEU A 84 15.76 -20.77 -19.98
N TYR A 85 15.54 -19.87 -19.05
CA TYR A 85 14.81 -20.10 -17.82
C TYR A 85 13.71 -19.06 -17.65
N LEU A 86 12.61 -19.46 -17.02
CA LEU A 86 11.63 -18.58 -16.42
C LEU A 86 12.02 -18.39 -14.97
N ILE A 87 12.39 -17.18 -14.58
CA ILE A 87 12.84 -16.80 -13.24
C ILE A 87 11.72 -16.00 -12.60
N THR A 88 11.24 -16.44 -11.45
CA THR A 88 10.07 -15.85 -10.78
C THR A 88 10.48 -15.20 -9.47
N TYR A 89 10.07 -13.95 -9.29
CA TYR A 89 10.20 -13.19 -8.05
C TYR A 89 8.83 -12.94 -7.46
N GLN A 90 8.68 -13.21 -6.17
CA GLN A 90 7.56 -12.75 -5.36
C GLN A 90 7.77 -11.28 -5.01
N VAL A 91 6.72 -10.47 -5.11
CA VAL A 91 6.74 -9.04 -4.82
C VAL A 91 5.73 -8.75 -3.71
N GLU A 92 6.08 -7.90 -2.75
CA GLU A 92 5.11 -7.50 -1.71
C GLU A 92 4.41 -6.17 -2.03
N TYR A 93 5.13 -5.19 -2.60
CA TYR A 93 4.57 -3.88 -2.90
C TYR A 93 4.95 -3.38 -4.30
N VAL A 94 4.03 -2.65 -4.94
CA VAL A 94 4.22 -2.04 -6.26
C VAL A 94 3.95 -0.54 -6.18
N PHE A 95 4.91 0.26 -6.62
CA PHE A 95 4.80 1.71 -6.75
C PHE A 95 4.80 2.09 -8.22
N LEU A 96 3.76 2.79 -8.65
CA LEU A 96 3.57 3.18 -10.05
C LEU A 96 3.95 4.66 -10.26
N GLY A 97 4.47 4.98 -11.44
CA GLY A 97 4.90 6.32 -11.84
C GLY A 97 6.25 6.75 -11.25
N VAL A 98 6.99 5.87 -10.56
CA VAL A 98 8.20 6.24 -9.82
C VAL A 98 9.30 5.19 -9.94
N HIS A 99 10.55 5.68 -9.96
CA HIS A 99 11.76 4.90 -9.71
C HIS A 99 12.45 5.49 -8.48
N PHE A 100 12.69 4.66 -7.47
CA PHE A 100 13.52 5.07 -6.34
C PHE A 100 14.99 5.06 -6.72
N LYS A 101 15.76 5.96 -6.10
CA LYS A 101 17.20 6.18 -6.37
C LYS A 101 18.10 5.51 -5.35
N GLU A 102 17.51 4.91 -4.31
CA GLU A 102 18.18 4.31 -3.18
C GLU A 102 17.50 2.97 -2.92
N ASP A 103 18.26 2.02 -2.36
CA ASP A 103 17.75 0.68 -2.05
C ASP A 103 16.79 0.67 -0.85
N SER A 104 16.67 1.80 -0.15
CA SER A 104 15.72 2.01 0.93
C SER A 104 14.79 3.19 0.64
N ILE A 105 13.56 3.12 1.14
CA ILE A 105 12.58 4.20 0.99
C ILE A 105 12.48 4.94 2.33
N PRO A 106 13.15 6.09 2.49
CA PRO A 106 12.98 6.92 3.68
C PRO A 106 11.61 7.60 3.63
N VAL A 107 10.86 7.49 4.72
CA VAL A 107 9.56 8.13 4.89
C VAL A 107 9.56 8.95 6.17
N ARG A 108 8.95 10.13 6.09
CA ARG A 108 8.68 10.98 7.26
C ARG A 108 7.25 10.87 7.74
N SER A 109 6.35 10.44 6.86
CA SER A 109 4.97 10.17 7.22
C SER A 109 4.28 9.25 6.22
N GLY A 110 3.24 8.54 6.67
CA GLY A 110 2.34 7.81 5.81
C GLY A 110 0.92 7.87 6.33
N THR A 111 -0.05 7.92 5.42
CA THR A 111 -1.48 8.01 5.75
C THR A 111 -2.17 6.73 5.33
N PHE A 112 -2.92 6.15 6.25
CA PHE A 112 -3.68 4.93 6.04
C PHE A 112 -5.16 5.14 6.31
N ILE A 113 -5.98 4.35 5.64
CA ILE A 113 -7.39 4.13 5.98
C ILE A 113 -7.46 2.78 6.66
N PHE A 114 -8.07 2.73 7.85
CA PHE A 114 -8.28 1.48 8.56
C PHE A 114 -9.77 1.16 8.66
N PRO A 115 -10.17 -0.12 8.46
CA PRO A 115 -11.53 -0.56 8.74
C PRO A 115 -11.92 -0.24 10.19
N HIS A 116 -13.15 0.22 10.39
CA HIS A 116 -13.74 0.52 11.71
C HIS A 116 -13.08 1.66 12.51
N LEU A 117 -12.09 2.36 11.96
CA LEU A 117 -11.41 3.45 12.67
C LEU A 117 -12.40 4.55 13.11
N SER A 118 -13.33 4.92 12.23
CA SER A 118 -14.40 5.87 12.54
C SER A 118 -15.27 5.41 13.71
N ALA A 119 -15.75 4.16 13.66
CA ALA A 119 -16.61 3.60 14.70
C ALA A 119 -15.88 3.49 16.05
N TRP A 120 -14.60 3.16 16.03
CA TRP A 120 -13.79 3.08 17.24
C TRP A 120 -13.50 4.47 17.84
N TYR A 121 -13.10 5.42 17.01
CA TYR A 121 -12.62 6.71 17.48
C TYR A 121 -13.75 7.70 17.77
N ASP A 122 -14.74 7.79 16.88
CA ASP A 122 -15.86 8.71 17.04
C ASP A 122 -17.04 8.07 17.81
N GLY A 123 -17.10 6.73 17.91
CA GLY A 123 -18.23 6.04 18.52
C GLY A 123 -19.56 6.34 17.80
N GLU A 124 -20.62 6.58 18.58
CA GLU A 124 -21.93 6.97 18.05
C GLU A 124 -21.91 8.38 17.40
N ASN A 125 -20.94 9.23 17.76
CA ASN A 125 -20.83 10.58 17.22
C ASN A 125 -20.39 10.60 15.75
N SER A 126 -19.96 9.47 15.17
CA SER A 126 -19.65 9.39 13.74
C SER A 126 -20.85 9.76 12.86
N LEU A 127 -22.07 9.45 13.29
CA LEU A 127 -23.30 9.75 12.55
C LEU A 127 -23.66 11.24 12.65
N ASN A 128 -23.49 11.82 13.84
CA ASN A 128 -23.80 13.22 14.12
C ASN A 128 -22.86 14.21 13.40
N LYS A 129 -21.63 13.78 13.07
CA LYS A 129 -20.66 14.60 12.29
C LYS A 129 -21.14 14.96 10.88
N LEU A 130 -22.14 14.26 10.35
CA LEU A 130 -22.77 14.53 9.06
C LEU A 130 -24.02 15.41 9.17
N GLU A 131 -24.62 15.51 10.36
CA GLU A 131 -25.77 16.37 10.62
C GLU A 131 -25.34 17.85 10.57
N GLY A 132 -26.06 18.66 9.80
CA GLY A 132 -25.74 20.09 9.64
C GLY A 132 -24.64 20.44 8.63
N LYS A 133 -23.88 19.47 8.11
CA LYS A 133 -22.91 19.68 7.00
C LYS A 133 -23.55 19.57 5.60
N GLN A 134 -24.88 19.52 5.55
CA GLN A 134 -25.66 19.59 4.32
C GLN A 134 -25.70 21.03 3.80
N GLY A 135 -24.63 21.50 3.17
CA GLY A 135 -24.73 22.76 2.44
C GLY A 135 -23.42 23.46 2.18
N LEU A 136 -22.67 22.99 1.19
CA LEU A 136 -21.99 23.90 0.29
C LEU A 136 -22.15 23.29 -1.10
N PHE A 137 -22.84 24.00 -1.99
CA PHE A 137 -22.86 23.75 -3.42
C PHE A 137 -22.21 24.98 -4.04
N ILE A 138 -21.13 24.80 -4.79
CA ILE A 138 -20.54 25.85 -5.62
C ILE A 138 -20.49 25.27 -7.03
N ASN A 139 -21.38 25.77 -7.88
CA ASN A 139 -21.35 25.59 -9.34
C ASN A 139 -21.29 24.13 -9.85
N GLY A 140 -22.09 23.23 -9.28
CA GLY A 140 -22.26 21.86 -9.83
C GLY A 140 -21.02 20.95 -9.71
N ASN A 141 -19.96 21.40 -9.04
CA ASN A 141 -18.73 20.65 -8.85
C ASN A 141 -18.62 20.08 -7.43
N HIS A 142 -17.93 18.94 -7.32
CA HIS A 142 -17.56 18.31 -6.06
C HIS A 142 -16.92 19.32 -5.12
N ILE A 143 -17.55 19.55 -3.95
CA ILE A 143 -16.85 20.22 -2.85
C ILE A 143 -16.21 19.12 -2.02
N ILE A 144 -14.91 18.94 -2.23
CA ILE A 144 -14.04 18.30 -1.24
C ILE A 144 -13.97 19.29 -0.09
N GLN A 145 -14.63 18.99 1.03
CA GLN A 145 -14.46 19.81 2.21
C GLN A 145 -13.22 19.31 2.96
N ASP A 146 -12.28 20.23 3.18
CA ASP A 146 -10.99 20.01 3.82
C ASP A 146 -11.11 19.29 5.16
N ALA A 147 -10.04 18.59 5.54
CA ALA A 147 -9.88 17.83 6.78
C ALA A 147 -10.56 18.51 7.97
N LEU A 148 -11.66 17.94 8.45
CA LEU A 148 -12.59 18.64 9.34
C LEU A 148 -12.15 18.69 10.80
N THR A 149 -11.29 17.76 11.22
CA THR A 149 -10.72 17.69 12.57
C THR A 149 -9.35 17.05 12.45
N ASN A 150 -8.34 17.59 13.11
CA ASN A 150 -7.06 16.92 13.30
C ASN A 150 -6.88 16.67 14.79
N ASP A 151 -6.87 15.41 15.19
CA ASP A 151 -6.50 15.02 16.56
C ASP A 151 -5.11 14.40 16.55
N GLU A 152 -4.27 14.82 17.48
CA GLU A 152 -2.89 14.35 17.58
C GLU A 152 -2.69 13.49 18.83
N ILE A 153 -2.18 12.27 18.62
CA ILE A 153 -1.88 11.32 19.68
C ILE A 153 -0.37 11.06 19.63
N LYS A 154 0.36 11.58 20.63
CA LYS A 154 1.79 11.30 20.78
C LYS A 154 1.98 9.87 21.28
N VAL A 155 2.50 8.98 20.43
CA VAL A 155 2.73 7.57 20.78
C VAL A 155 4.03 7.44 21.57
N ASN A 156 5.08 8.13 21.12
CA ASN A 156 6.37 8.24 21.81
C ASN A 156 7.09 9.53 21.36
N GLU A 157 8.39 9.64 21.66
CA GLU A 157 9.18 10.81 21.27
C GLU A 157 9.32 10.97 19.75
N GLU A 158 9.31 9.86 19.01
CA GLU A 158 9.59 9.82 17.56
C GLU A 158 8.33 9.75 16.69
N LEU A 159 7.19 9.31 17.22
CA LEU A 159 5.96 9.04 16.46
C LEU A 159 4.74 9.74 17.06
N THR A 160 4.07 10.52 16.23
CA THR A 160 2.74 11.10 16.48
C THR A 160 1.74 10.53 15.46
N LEU A 161 0.58 10.10 15.95
CA LEU A 161 -0.57 9.77 15.10
C LEU A 161 -1.44 11.01 14.93
N ILE A 162 -1.75 11.37 13.70
CA ILE A 162 -2.67 12.46 13.37
C ILE A 162 -3.90 11.83 12.74
N LEU A 163 -5.05 11.97 13.38
CA LEU A 163 -6.33 11.45 12.90
C LEU A 163 -7.12 12.59 12.27
N TRP A 164 -7.60 12.38 11.05
CA TRP A 164 -8.48 13.36 10.41
C TRP A 164 -9.59 12.76 9.59
N ASP A 165 -10.64 13.57 9.43
CA ASP A 165 -11.85 13.20 8.72
C ASP A 165 -11.88 13.85 7.34
N LYS A 166 -12.09 13.03 6.30
CA LYS A 166 -12.41 13.50 4.95
C LYS A 166 -13.87 13.21 4.65
N VAL A 167 -14.62 14.24 4.30
CA VAL A 167 -16.02 14.11 3.89
C VAL A 167 -16.10 14.36 2.39
N MET A 168 -16.63 13.38 1.66
CA MET A 168 -16.85 13.46 0.22
C MET A 168 -18.34 13.39 -0.07
N LYS A 169 -18.88 14.37 -0.79
CA LYS A 169 -20.26 14.34 -1.29
C LYS A 169 -20.25 14.01 -2.78
N HIS A 170 -20.95 12.95 -3.17
CA HIS A 170 -21.13 12.51 -4.55
C HIS A 170 -22.60 12.67 -4.95
N ILE A 171 -22.84 13.23 -6.14
CA ILE A 171 -24.17 13.33 -6.75
C ILE A 171 -24.27 12.18 -7.75
N GLU A 172 -25.17 11.23 -7.51
CA GLU A 172 -25.44 10.19 -8.52
C GLU A 172 -26.38 10.77 -9.59
N GLN A 173 -25.84 10.92 -10.80
CA GLN A 173 -26.44 11.67 -11.91
C GLN A 173 -27.79 11.14 -12.42
N MET A 174 -28.26 9.99 -11.94
CA MET A 174 -29.49 9.37 -12.44
C MET A 174 -30.75 9.62 -11.58
N ASN A 175 -30.64 9.99 -10.31
CA ASN A 175 -31.81 10.02 -9.41
C ASN A 175 -31.89 11.18 -8.40
N VAL A 176 -31.06 12.22 -8.50
CA VAL A 176 -30.98 13.29 -7.47
C VAL A 176 -30.80 12.70 -6.06
N SER A 177 -30.12 11.56 -5.96
CA SER A 177 -29.67 10.99 -4.69
C SER A 177 -28.27 11.51 -4.39
N TYR A 178 -28.08 11.98 -3.16
CA TYR A 178 -26.77 12.38 -2.65
C TYR A 178 -26.18 11.21 -1.88
N LYS A 179 -24.98 10.78 -2.26
CA LYS A 179 -24.17 9.86 -1.46
C LYS A 179 -23.10 10.68 -0.74
N VAL A 180 -23.17 10.72 0.59
CA VAL A 180 -22.10 11.30 1.41
C VAL A 180 -21.24 10.15 1.93
N THR A 181 -19.95 10.23 1.67
CA THR A 181 -18.94 9.27 2.13
C THR A 181 -18.07 9.95 3.18
N TYR A 182 -17.96 9.31 4.35
CA TYR A 182 -17.12 9.75 5.46
C TYR A 182 -15.97 8.76 5.61
N GLU A 183 -14.74 9.25 5.54
CA GLU A 183 -13.54 8.43 5.71
C GLU A 183 -12.65 9.07 6.77
N LYS A 184 -12.30 8.29 7.80
CA LYS A 184 -11.30 8.68 8.78
C LYS A 184 -9.95 8.10 8.38
N TYR A 185 -8.95 8.96 8.40
CA TYR A 185 -7.57 8.64 8.05
C TYR A 185 -6.71 8.70 9.31
N ALA A 186 -5.69 7.86 9.35
CA ALA A 186 -4.64 7.91 10.36
C ALA A 186 -3.29 8.15 9.67
N ARG A 187 -2.66 9.28 9.99
CA ARG A 187 -1.31 9.60 9.55
C ARG A 187 -0.33 9.30 10.66
N PHE A 188 0.65 8.48 10.33
CA PHE A 188 1.84 8.24 11.14
C PHE A 188 2.84 9.31 10.76
N GLN A 189 3.17 10.20 11.70
CA GLN A 189 4.10 11.31 11.52
C GLN A 189 5.33 11.08 12.39
N TYR A 190 6.50 10.98 11.76
CA TYR A 190 7.77 10.81 12.45
C TYR A 190 8.52 12.14 12.58
N ASP A 191 9.29 12.30 13.65
CA ASP A 191 10.18 13.44 13.88
C ASP A 191 11.35 13.47 12.88
N ARG A 192 11.86 12.28 12.54
CA ARG A 192 12.94 12.01 11.58
C ARG A 192 12.51 11.04 10.48
N ASN A 193 13.34 10.92 9.44
CA ASN A 193 13.12 9.91 8.40
C ASN A 193 13.32 8.50 8.98
N VAL A 194 12.38 7.60 8.67
CA VAL A 194 12.45 6.17 9.00
C VAL A 194 12.32 5.33 7.74
N GLY A 195 12.70 4.06 7.79
CA GLY A 195 12.47 3.15 6.65
C GLY A 195 10.99 2.85 6.44
N PHE A 196 10.56 2.67 5.18
CA PHE A 196 9.18 2.32 4.83
C PHE A 196 8.67 1.06 5.55
N GLU A 197 9.52 0.05 5.79
CA GLU A 197 9.17 -1.12 6.59
C GLU A 197 8.73 -0.78 8.03
N ARG A 198 9.33 0.25 8.64
CA ARG A 198 8.92 0.71 9.98
C ARG A 198 7.53 1.34 9.93
N LEU A 199 7.26 2.18 8.94
CA LEU A 199 5.92 2.75 8.71
C LEU A 199 4.86 1.66 8.54
N LEU A 200 5.14 0.64 7.72
CA LEU A 200 4.24 -0.49 7.51
C LEU A 200 4.02 -1.29 8.80
N ARG A 201 5.09 -1.58 9.54
CA ARG A 201 5.01 -2.29 10.83
C ARG A 201 4.15 -1.53 11.84
N ASP A 202 4.33 -0.22 11.95
CA ASP A 202 3.54 0.62 12.85
C ASP A 202 2.06 0.64 12.42
N GLY A 203 1.79 0.76 11.12
CA GLY A 203 0.45 0.67 10.54
C GLY A 203 -0.24 -0.67 10.82
N ILE A 204 0.44 -1.79 10.60
CA ILE A 204 -0.06 -3.15 10.90
C ILE A 204 -0.30 -3.32 12.40
N THR A 205 0.60 -2.81 13.24
CA THR A 205 0.45 -2.87 14.70
C THR A 205 -0.78 -2.11 15.15
N PHE A 206 -1.02 -0.92 14.60
CA PHE A 206 -2.23 -0.14 14.88
C PHE A 206 -3.49 -0.85 14.38
N LEU A 207 -3.48 -1.46 13.18
CA LEU A 207 -4.60 -2.26 12.69
C LEU A 207 -4.93 -3.45 13.62
N LYS A 208 -3.91 -4.14 14.14
CA LYS A 208 -4.09 -5.23 15.11
C LYS A 208 -4.72 -4.72 16.40
N LEU A 209 -4.31 -3.55 16.89
CA LEU A 209 -4.91 -2.90 18.06
C LEU A 209 -6.39 -2.58 17.82
N LEU A 210 -6.72 -1.93 16.69
CA LEU A 210 -8.12 -1.65 16.31
C LEU A 210 -8.96 -2.93 16.24
N SER A 211 -8.40 -4.00 15.65
CA SER A 211 -9.06 -5.30 15.51
C SER A 211 -9.29 -6.00 16.86
N PHE A 212 -8.38 -5.83 17.81
CA PHE A 212 -8.54 -6.35 19.17
C PHE A 212 -9.65 -5.61 19.92
N LEU A 213 -9.68 -4.28 19.81
CA LEU A 213 -10.67 -3.44 20.47
C LEU A 213 -12.08 -3.66 19.90
N SER A 214 -12.21 -3.83 18.58
CA SER A 214 -13.51 -4.10 17.95
C SER A 214 -14.09 -5.46 18.37
N ARG A 215 -13.26 -6.52 18.40
CA ARG A 215 -13.70 -7.85 18.87
C ARG A 215 -14.17 -7.83 20.32
N LYS A 216 -13.46 -7.14 21.20
CA LYS A 216 -13.86 -6.99 22.61
C LYS A 216 -15.14 -6.16 22.77
N ALA A 217 -15.30 -5.08 22.01
CA ALA A 217 -16.51 -4.27 22.03
C ALA A 217 -17.74 -5.11 21.63
N SER A 218 -17.64 -5.95 20.60
CA SER A 218 -18.73 -6.86 20.20
C SER A 218 -19.06 -7.91 21.28
N GLN A 219 -18.07 -8.41 22.02
CA GLN A 219 -18.30 -9.36 23.11
C GLN A 219 -18.98 -8.72 24.33
N LEU A 220 -18.57 -7.50 24.71
CA LEU A 220 -19.20 -6.73 25.78
C LEU A 220 -20.65 -6.36 25.46
N TYR A 221 -20.95 -5.98 24.21
CA TYR A 221 -22.32 -5.67 23.77
C TYR A 221 -23.26 -6.89 23.85
N ASN A 222 -22.73 -8.10 23.65
CA ASN A 222 -23.49 -9.34 23.77
C ASN A 222 -23.69 -9.80 25.23
N HIS A 223 -23.04 -9.18 26.20
CA HIS A 223 -23.23 -9.45 27.63
C HIS A 223 -24.07 -8.40 28.35
N LEU A 224 -24.40 -7.31 27.66
CA LEU A 224 -25.28 -6.23 28.15
C LEU A 224 -26.70 -6.32 27.54
N ARG A 225 -27.01 -7.42 26.84
CA ARG A 225 -28.36 -7.84 26.42
C ARG A 225 -28.76 -9.11 27.15
#